data_AF-A0A2N8ZIY4-F1
#
_entry.id   AF-A0A2N8ZIY4-F1
#
_cell.length_a   1.000
_cell.length_b   1.000
_cell.length_c   1.000
_cell.angle_alpha   90.00
_cell.angle_beta   90.00
_cell.angle_gamma   90.00
#
_symmetry.space_group_name_H-M   'P 1'
#
loop_
_entity.id
_entity.type
_entity.pdbx_description
1 polymer ?
#
loop_
_entity_poly.entity_id
_entity_poly.type
_entity_poly.pdbx_seq_one_letter_code
_entity_poly.pdbx_strand_id
1 'polypeptide(L)'
;MLSDNYYSYVSFSDAKADSTEPFIGVSNFFKDTQYFKSLELGWVPSKEAFYMQNSHLIVWHSDGPRKQASDNYGANWSTIYKMGKWVPFFRAGVAKGPEALYKSSVVAGTGYLGVWDGTLGLAVGWASPNASLDDTYNSEIYYRINFGPVSLTPNIQYINSLPFNSKSDDAWIFGLRGHINVSL
;
A
#
# COMPACT_ATOMS: atom_id res chain seq x y z
N MET A 1 -11.84 -11.86 14.60
CA MET A 1 -11.08 -11.58 15.85
C MET A 1 -10.76 -12.91 16.51
N LEU A 2 -9.51 -13.11 16.93
CA LEU A 2 -9.05 -14.28 17.68
C LEU A 2 -9.12 -14.04 19.19
N SER A 3 -8.99 -12.78 19.62
CA SER A 3 -9.18 -12.29 20.99
C SER A 3 -9.59 -10.82 20.95
N ASP A 4 -9.57 -10.12 22.09
CA ASP A 4 -9.89 -8.70 22.15
C ASP A 4 -8.93 -7.83 21.33
N ASN A 5 -7.66 -8.24 21.25
CA ASN A 5 -6.60 -7.47 20.62
C ASN A 5 -6.02 -8.09 19.36
N TYR A 6 -6.27 -9.37 19.10
CA TYR A 6 -5.68 -10.07 17.96
C TYR A 6 -6.75 -10.49 16.95
N TYR A 7 -6.39 -10.44 15.67
CA TYR A 7 -7.22 -10.91 14.58
C TYR A 7 -6.39 -11.69 13.56
N SER A 8 -7.09 -12.53 12.81
CA SER A 8 -6.58 -13.15 11.60
C SER A 8 -7.52 -12.86 10.45
N TYR A 9 -6.97 -12.71 9.26
CA TYR A 9 -7.74 -12.59 8.03
C TYR A 9 -7.13 -13.50 6.97
N VAL A 10 -7.98 -14.22 6.25
CA VAL A 10 -7.56 -15.11 5.17
C VAL A 10 -8.22 -14.61 3.90
N SER A 11 -7.43 -14.41 2.85
CA SER A 11 -7.91 -13.96 1.56
C SER A 11 -7.64 -15.02 0.50
N PHE A 12 -8.62 -15.20 -0.39
CA PHE A 12 -8.50 -15.98 -1.60
C PHE A 12 -9.12 -15.18 -2.75
N SER A 13 -8.35 -14.97 -3.80
CA SER A 13 -8.81 -14.27 -5.01
C SER A 13 -8.20 -14.89 -6.26
N ASP A 14 -8.82 -14.63 -7.41
CA ASP A 14 -8.25 -14.96 -8.71
C ASP A 14 -6.86 -14.27 -8.86
N ALA A 15 -5.82 -15.04 -9.17
CA ALA A 15 -4.46 -14.52 -9.38
C ALA A 15 -4.35 -13.67 -10.65
N LYS A 16 -5.21 -13.90 -11.65
CA LYS A 16 -5.17 -13.18 -12.93
C LYS A 16 -5.62 -11.72 -12.76
N ALA A 17 -6.63 -11.51 -11.91
CA ALA A 17 -7.24 -10.21 -11.62
C ALA A 17 -7.46 -9.34 -12.90
N ASP A 18 -7.90 -9.98 -14.00
CA ASP A 18 -7.99 -9.34 -15.32
C ASP A 18 -9.11 -8.31 -15.34
N SER A 19 -8.72 -7.06 -15.16
CA SER A 19 -9.65 -5.92 -15.10
C SER A 19 -10.22 -5.55 -16.48
N THR A 20 -9.75 -6.16 -17.58
CA THR A 20 -10.33 -5.95 -18.92
C THR A 20 -11.61 -6.73 -19.15
N GLU A 21 -11.84 -7.79 -18.36
CA GLU A 21 -13.04 -8.64 -18.42
C GLU A 21 -13.75 -8.75 -17.05
N PRO A 22 -14.17 -7.63 -16.44
CA PRO A 22 -14.59 -7.60 -15.02
C PRO A 22 -15.84 -8.43 -14.73
N PHE A 23 -16.71 -8.63 -15.72
CA PHE A 23 -17.94 -9.41 -15.58
C PHE A 23 -17.74 -10.92 -15.76
N ILE A 24 -16.55 -11.36 -16.22
CA ILE A 24 -16.20 -12.78 -16.42
C ILE A 24 -15.45 -13.34 -15.18
N GLY A 25 -14.91 -12.47 -14.33
CA GLY A 25 -14.10 -12.83 -13.15
C GLY A 25 -14.74 -13.85 -12.20
N VAL A 26 -16.06 -13.80 -11.98
CA VAL A 26 -16.77 -14.79 -11.14
C VAL A 26 -16.68 -16.20 -11.73
N SER A 27 -16.76 -16.32 -13.06
CA SER A 27 -16.64 -17.62 -13.74
C SER A 27 -15.20 -18.11 -13.83
N ASN A 28 -14.22 -17.20 -13.92
CA ASN A 28 -12.80 -17.52 -13.93
C ASN A 28 -12.35 -18.04 -12.56
N PHE A 29 -12.88 -17.52 -11.45
CA PHE A 29 -12.55 -18.00 -10.10
C PHE A 29 -12.76 -19.52 -9.91
N PHE A 30 -13.80 -20.09 -10.52
CA PHE A 30 -14.11 -21.52 -10.40
C PHE A 30 -13.57 -22.38 -11.55
N LYS A 31 -13.16 -21.76 -12.67
CA LYS A 31 -12.64 -22.45 -13.87
C LYS A 31 -11.12 -22.43 -13.96
N ASP A 32 -10.50 -21.37 -13.47
CA ASP A 32 -9.07 -21.17 -13.45
C ASP A 32 -8.51 -21.65 -12.10
N THR A 33 -7.42 -22.42 -12.14
CA THR A 33 -6.83 -23.08 -10.95
C THR A 33 -5.69 -22.26 -10.33
N GLN A 34 -5.66 -20.95 -10.58
CA GLN A 34 -4.60 -20.04 -10.10
C GLN A 34 -5.17 -19.01 -9.13
N TYR A 35 -4.54 -18.92 -7.97
CA TYR A 35 -5.06 -18.12 -6.87
C TYR A 35 -3.98 -17.25 -6.27
N PHE A 36 -4.39 -16.05 -5.89
CA PHE A 36 -3.71 -15.28 -4.88
C PHE A 36 -4.30 -15.66 -3.51
N LYS A 37 -3.43 -16.01 -2.57
CA LYS A 37 -3.78 -16.49 -1.24
C LYS A 37 -2.99 -15.67 -0.23
N SER A 38 -3.63 -15.22 0.84
CA SER A 38 -2.92 -14.58 1.93
C SER A 38 -3.47 -14.96 3.29
N LEU A 39 -2.58 -14.90 4.28
CA LEU A 39 -2.88 -14.97 5.69
C LEU A 39 -2.31 -13.73 6.36
N GLU A 40 -3.19 -13.00 7.03
CA GLU A 40 -2.84 -11.86 7.85
C GLU A 40 -3.05 -12.20 9.32
N LEU A 41 -2.09 -11.84 10.15
CA LEU A 41 -2.19 -11.82 11.60
C LEU A 41 -1.90 -10.42 12.08
N GLY A 42 -2.83 -9.87 12.85
CA GLY A 42 -2.74 -8.49 13.30
C GLY A 42 -3.12 -8.28 14.75
N TRP A 43 -2.63 -7.18 15.28
CA TRP A 43 -2.88 -6.66 16.61
C TRP A 43 -3.54 -5.27 16.51
N VAL A 44 -4.51 -5.04 17.37
CA VAL A 44 -5.18 -3.75 17.59
C VAL A 44 -5.38 -3.52 19.09
N PRO A 45 -5.27 -2.28 19.59
CA PRO A 45 -5.52 -1.99 21.00
C PRO A 45 -7.00 -2.13 21.37
N SER A 46 -7.91 -1.91 20.40
CA SER A 46 -9.33 -2.22 20.49
C SER A 46 -9.94 -2.30 19.08
N LYS A 47 -11.17 -2.80 18.96
CA LYS A 47 -11.87 -2.89 17.66
C LYS A 47 -12.15 -1.50 17.06
N GLU A 48 -12.43 -0.52 17.90
CA GLU A 48 -12.75 0.87 17.51
C GLU A 48 -11.51 1.59 16.99
N ALA A 49 -10.32 1.19 17.47
CA ALA A 49 -9.05 1.80 17.09
C ALA A 49 -8.48 1.24 15.78
N PHE A 50 -9.08 0.19 15.21
CA PHE A 50 -8.55 -0.59 14.08
C PHE A 50 -7.99 0.26 12.94
N TYR A 51 -8.71 1.32 12.52
CA TYR A 51 -8.30 2.15 11.38
C TYR A 51 -7.06 3.02 11.63
N MET A 52 -6.82 3.42 12.88
CA MET A 52 -5.77 4.40 13.22
C MET A 52 -4.69 3.83 14.14
N GLN A 53 -4.89 2.62 14.65
CA GLN A 53 -3.97 1.89 15.52
C GLN A 53 -4.06 0.40 15.20
N ASN A 54 -3.13 -0.09 14.42
CA ASN A 54 -2.97 -1.52 14.15
C ASN A 54 -1.51 -1.84 13.79
N SER A 55 -1.15 -3.11 13.97
CA SER A 55 0.09 -3.68 13.47
C SER A 55 -0.20 -5.07 12.95
N HIS A 56 0.20 -5.39 11.73
CA HIS A 56 -0.11 -6.67 11.12
C HIS A 56 1.00 -7.17 10.21
N LEU A 57 1.09 -8.50 10.13
CA LEU A 57 1.95 -9.25 9.23
C LEU A 57 1.05 -10.03 8.26
N ILE A 58 1.28 -9.84 6.97
CA ILE A 58 0.65 -10.59 5.90
C ILE A 58 1.69 -11.47 5.25
N VAL A 59 1.43 -12.77 5.14
CA VAL A 59 2.14 -13.66 4.22
C VAL A 59 1.22 -13.98 3.05
N TRP A 60 1.79 -14.05 1.85
CA TRP A 60 1.02 -14.26 0.63
C TRP A 60 1.74 -15.16 -0.36
N HIS A 61 0.95 -15.79 -1.22
CA HIS A 61 1.39 -16.63 -2.33
C HIS A 61 0.47 -16.38 -3.54
N SER A 62 1.05 -16.35 -4.74
CA SER A 62 0.33 -16.23 -6.01
C SER A 62 0.85 -17.29 -6.98
N ASP A 63 -0.09 -18.00 -7.60
CA ASP A 63 0.21 -19.00 -8.65
C ASP A 63 0.56 -18.35 -10.02
N GLY A 64 0.64 -17.02 -10.08
CA GLY A 64 0.97 -16.25 -11.29
C GLY A 64 -0.15 -16.25 -12.34
N PRO A 65 0.07 -15.65 -13.53
CA PRO A 65 -0.91 -15.62 -14.61
C PRO A 65 -1.01 -16.96 -15.36
N ARG A 66 -2.14 -17.27 -15.99
CA ARG A 66 -2.38 -18.60 -16.60
C ARG A 66 -1.48 -18.91 -17.77
N LYS A 67 -1.17 -17.88 -18.56
CA LYS A 67 -0.28 -18.00 -19.72
C LYS A 67 1.12 -18.46 -19.32
N GLN A 68 1.52 -18.19 -18.08
CA GLN A 68 2.82 -18.58 -17.53
C GLN A 68 2.71 -18.67 -16.01
N ALA A 69 2.35 -19.85 -15.50
CA ALA A 69 2.31 -20.09 -14.06
C ALA A 69 3.69 -19.77 -13.46
N SER A 70 3.68 -18.99 -12.38
CA SER A 70 4.90 -18.56 -11.71
C SER A 70 4.66 -18.54 -10.21
N ASP A 71 5.63 -19.09 -9.47
CA ASP A 71 5.57 -19.09 -8.02
C ASP A 71 6.03 -17.73 -7.50
N ASN A 72 5.12 -17.02 -6.85
CA ASN A 72 5.38 -15.71 -6.25
C ASN A 72 4.89 -15.72 -4.81
N TYR A 73 5.72 -15.27 -3.89
CA TYR A 73 5.37 -15.20 -2.48
C TYR A 73 6.11 -14.09 -1.77
N GLY A 74 5.59 -13.71 -0.61
CA GLY A 74 6.23 -12.68 0.18
C GLY A 74 5.58 -12.47 1.53
N ALA A 75 6.13 -11.50 2.25
CA ALA A 75 5.63 -11.06 3.53
C ALA A 75 5.61 -9.53 3.58
N ASN A 76 4.59 -8.96 4.21
CA ASN A 76 4.46 -7.53 4.44
C ASN A 76 4.13 -7.27 5.90
N TRP A 77 4.89 -6.40 6.54
CA TRP A 77 4.56 -5.82 7.83
C TRP A 77 4.02 -4.41 7.63
N SER A 78 2.95 -4.05 8.34
CA SER A 78 2.45 -2.68 8.37
C SER A 78 1.99 -2.31 9.78
N THR A 79 2.34 -1.10 10.21
CA THR A 79 1.91 -0.51 11.47
C THR A 79 1.45 0.91 11.24
N ILE A 80 0.34 1.29 11.85
CA ILE A 80 -0.08 2.68 12.05
C ILE A 80 -0.44 2.85 13.52
N TYR A 81 -0.03 3.96 14.13
CA TYR A 81 -0.30 4.16 15.55
C TYR A 81 -0.52 5.63 15.91
N LYS A 82 -1.78 6.04 16.06
CA LYS A 82 -2.12 7.38 16.54
C LYS A 82 -1.69 7.57 18.00
N MET A 83 -0.87 8.60 18.24
CA MET A 83 -0.43 9.07 19.56
C MET A 83 -0.68 10.57 19.67
N GLY A 84 -1.78 10.95 20.33
CA GLY A 84 -2.23 12.33 20.40
C GLY A 84 -2.53 12.89 19.01
N LYS A 85 -1.79 13.93 18.61
CA LYS A 85 -1.90 14.57 17.28
C LYS A 85 -1.02 13.92 16.21
N TRP A 86 -0.11 13.03 16.59
CA TRP A 86 0.80 12.35 15.66
C TRP A 86 0.23 11.00 15.25
N VAL A 87 0.44 10.63 13.99
CA VAL A 87 0.00 9.37 13.39
C VAL A 87 1.17 8.79 12.58
N PRO A 88 2.23 8.30 13.24
CA PRO A 88 3.29 7.58 12.57
C PRO A 88 2.77 6.30 11.94
N PHE A 89 3.39 5.93 10.82
CA PHE A 89 3.19 4.65 10.17
C PHE A 89 4.52 4.10 9.64
N PHE A 90 4.55 2.79 9.50
CA PHE A 90 5.68 2.04 8.97
C PHE A 90 5.17 0.86 8.15
N ARG A 91 5.81 0.59 7.02
CA ARG A 91 5.54 -0.56 6.17
C ARG A 91 6.86 -1.14 5.69
N ALA A 92 6.96 -2.46 5.69
CA ALA A 92 8.08 -3.16 5.09
C ALA A 92 7.58 -4.42 4.39
N GLY A 93 8.18 -4.75 3.25
CA GLY A 93 7.81 -5.91 2.46
C GLY A 93 9.02 -6.61 1.89
N VAL A 94 8.93 -7.92 1.77
CA VAL A 94 9.86 -8.74 0.98
C VAL A 94 9.06 -9.67 0.08
N ALA A 95 9.55 -9.89 -1.13
CA ALA A 95 8.89 -10.73 -2.12
C ALA A 95 9.90 -11.48 -2.98
N LYS A 96 9.48 -12.63 -3.47
CA LYS A 96 10.22 -13.45 -4.43
C LYS A 96 9.25 -13.97 -5.47
N GLY A 97 9.74 -14.11 -6.69
CA GLY A 97 8.97 -14.54 -7.85
C GLY A 97 9.14 -13.55 -9.00
N PRO A 98 8.95 -13.99 -10.25
CA PRO A 98 9.18 -13.15 -11.43
C PRO A 98 8.17 -12.01 -11.58
N GLU A 99 6.99 -12.11 -10.96
CA GLU A 99 5.93 -11.09 -11.05
C GLU A 99 6.01 -10.05 -9.92
N ALA A 100 6.89 -10.25 -8.92
CA ALA A 100 7.09 -9.27 -7.86
C ALA A 100 7.74 -8.01 -8.44
N LEU A 101 7.20 -6.83 -8.13
CA LEU A 101 7.79 -5.55 -8.59
C LEU A 101 9.10 -5.23 -7.86
N TYR A 102 9.12 -5.45 -6.54
CA TYR A 102 10.26 -5.20 -5.67
C TYR A 102 10.63 -6.47 -4.92
N LYS A 103 11.92 -6.71 -4.72
CA LYS A 103 12.42 -7.77 -3.83
C LYS A 103 12.21 -7.40 -2.37
N SER A 104 12.41 -6.12 -2.07
CA SER A 104 12.27 -5.54 -0.74
C SER A 104 11.79 -4.10 -0.83
N SER A 105 11.00 -3.65 0.14
CA SER A 105 10.62 -2.25 0.27
C SER A 105 10.42 -1.86 1.72
N VAL A 106 10.65 -0.58 2.03
CA VAL A 106 10.40 0.04 3.33
C VAL A 106 9.82 1.42 3.10
N VAL A 107 8.75 1.75 3.82
CA VAL A 107 8.14 3.09 3.82
C VAL A 107 7.85 3.48 5.25
N ALA A 108 8.23 4.69 5.62
CA ALA A 108 7.92 5.26 6.93
C ALA A 108 7.44 6.69 6.78
N GLY A 109 6.56 7.11 7.68
CA GLY A 109 6.05 8.47 7.65
C GLY A 109 5.20 8.78 8.85
N THR A 110 4.64 9.98 8.86
CA THR A 110 3.75 10.43 9.91
C THR A 110 2.76 11.47 9.40
N GLY A 111 1.56 11.44 9.96
CA GLY A 111 0.59 12.52 9.87
C GLY A 111 0.56 13.34 11.15
N TYR A 112 0.48 14.65 11.03
CA TYR A 112 0.24 15.57 12.13
C TYR A 112 -1.13 16.24 11.98
N LEU A 113 -2.00 16.00 12.95
CA LEU A 113 -3.39 16.47 13.01
C LEU A 113 -3.53 17.80 13.78
N GLY A 114 -2.43 18.53 13.98
CA GLY A 114 -2.40 19.72 14.85
C GLY A 114 -2.39 21.06 14.13
N VAL A 115 -2.47 21.08 12.80
CA VAL A 115 -2.46 22.31 12.00
C VAL A 115 -3.89 22.55 11.52
N TRP A 116 -4.54 23.55 12.11
CA TRP A 116 -5.95 23.89 11.87
C TRP A 116 -6.84 22.63 11.85
N ASP A 117 -7.77 22.54 10.90
CA ASP A 117 -8.63 21.37 10.70
C ASP A 117 -8.08 20.38 9.65
N GLY A 118 -6.78 20.47 9.38
CA GLY A 118 -6.08 19.75 8.32
C GLY A 118 -5.22 18.60 8.80
N THR A 119 -4.47 18.02 7.86
CA THR A 119 -3.47 17.00 8.15
C THR A 119 -2.21 17.27 7.36
N LEU A 120 -1.11 17.54 8.05
CA LEU A 120 0.23 17.63 7.46
C LEU A 120 0.84 16.23 7.45
N GLY A 121 1.17 15.69 6.28
CA GLY A 121 1.81 14.40 6.15
C GLY A 121 3.22 14.51 5.60
N LEU A 122 4.09 13.63 6.07
CA LEU A 122 5.44 13.42 5.55
C LEU A 122 5.68 11.91 5.43
N ALA A 123 6.26 11.46 4.32
CA ALA A 123 6.66 10.08 4.12
C ALA A 123 7.95 9.97 3.32
N VAL A 124 8.70 8.92 3.58
CA VAL A 124 9.87 8.48 2.80
C VAL A 124 9.77 6.99 2.53
N GLY A 125 10.27 6.57 1.38
CA GLY A 125 10.26 5.19 0.93
C GLY A 125 11.56 4.81 0.23
N TRP A 126 11.90 3.54 0.36
CA TRP A 126 12.97 2.86 -0.35
C TRP A 126 12.41 1.55 -0.90
N ALA A 127 12.83 1.15 -2.09
CA ALA A 127 12.56 -0.18 -2.60
C ALA A 127 13.68 -0.67 -3.52
N SER A 128 13.95 -1.97 -3.47
CA SER A 128 14.89 -2.64 -4.34
C SER A 128 14.13 -3.35 -5.47
N PRO A 129 14.29 -2.94 -6.73
CA PRO A 129 13.61 -3.54 -7.88
C PRO A 129 13.87 -5.04 -8.02
N ASN A 130 12.86 -5.76 -8.51
CA ASN A 130 13.03 -7.14 -8.95
C ASN A 130 13.59 -7.24 -10.37
N ALA A 131 14.58 -6.41 -10.67
CA ALA A 131 15.28 -6.33 -11.94
C ALA A 131 16.71 -5.87 -11.66
N SER A 132 17.59 -5.92 -12.67
CA SER A 132 18.94 -5.36 -12.58
C SER A 132 18.90 -3.83 -12.75
N LEU A 133 18.24 -3.15 -11.82
CA LEU A 133 18.06 -1.70 -11.76
C LEU A 133 18.48 -1.19 -10.39
N ASP A 134 18.86 0.08 -10.31
CA ASP A 134 19.21 0.73 -9.05
C ASP A 134 18.02 0.81 -8.10
N ASP A 135 18.30 0.83 -6.80
CA ASP A 135 17.30 1.05 -5.77
C ASP A 135 16.57 2.39 -5.98
N THR A 136 15.27 2.40 -5.69
CA THR A 136 14.43 3.59 -5.82
C THR A 136 14.12 4.19 -4.46
N TYR A 137 14.11 5.52 -4.41
CA TYR A 137 13.76 6.29 -3.22
C TYR A 137 12.66 7.27 -3.57
N ASN A 138 11.69 7.44 -2.67
CA ASN A 138 10.62 8.40 -2.84
C ASN A 138 10.32 9.13 -1.54
N SER A 139 9.84 10.35 -1.64
CA SER A 139 9.34 11.10 -0.49
C SER A 139 8.18 11.98 -0.90
N GLU A 140 7.29 12.24 0.06
CA GLU A 140 6.13 13.13 -0.12
C GLU A 140 5.93 13.96 1.14
N ILE A 141 5.69 15.25 0.95
CA ILE A 141 5.06 16.12 1.94
C ILE A 141 3.74 16.63 1.38
N TYR A 142 2.69 16.58 2.19
CA TYR A 142 1.37 17.06 1.78
C TYR A 142 0.64 17.77 2.91
N TYR A 143 -0.29 18.65 2.56
CA TYR A 143 -1.23 19.21 3.54
C TYR A 143 -2.66 19.05 3.05
N ARG A 144 -3.48 18.28 3.77
CA ARG A 144 -4.90 18.12 3.46
C ARG A 144 -5.71 19.22 4.14
N ILE A 145 -6.47 19.96 3.36
CA ILE A 145 -7.39 21.01 3.77
C ILE A 145 -8.82 20.52 3.52
N ASN A 146 -9.72 20.73 4.48
CA ASN A 146 -11.12 20.36 4.36
C ASN A 146 -11.99 21.61 4.24
N PHE A 147 -12.93 21.60 3.29
CA PHE A 147 -13.90 22.64 2.99
C PHE A 147 -15.29 21.99 2.85
N GLY A 148 -15.94 21.71 3.98
CA GLY A 148 -17.22 21.00 4.00
C GLY A 148 -17.13 19.64 3.29
N PRO A 149 -17.88 19.40 2.20
CA PRO A 149 -17.83 18.13 1.47
C PRO A 149 -16.59 17.96 0.59
N VAL A 150 -15.78 19.00 0.41
CA VAL A 150 -14.60 18.98 -0.45
C VAL A 150 -13.33 18.95 0.41
N SER A 151 -12.31 18.22 -0.03
CA SER A 151 -10.96 18.38 0.50
C SER A 151 -9.95 18.56 -0.63
N LEU A 152 -8.95 19.40 -0.38
CA LEU A 152 -7.84 19.68 -1.28
C LEU A 152 -6.53 19.32 -0.59
N THR A 153 -5.63 18.67 -1.31
CA THR A 153 -4.34 18.18 -0.79
C THR A 153 -3.22 18.55 -1.75
N PRO A 154 -2.67 19.78 -1.67
CA PRO A 154 -1.39 20.09 -2.28
C PRO A 154 -0.30 19.17 -1.71
N ASN A 155 0.61 18.73 -2.59
CA ASN A 155 1.75 17.90 -2.23
C ASN A 155 2.97 18.22 -3.09
N ILE A 156 4.15 17.95 -2.52
CA ILE A 156 5.43 17.95 -3.20
C ILE A 156 6.03 16.57 -3.02
N GLN A 157 6.46 15.95 -4.11
CA GLN A 157 7.11 14.65 -4.10
C GLN A 157 8.48 14.74 -4.73
N TYR A 158 9.40 13.94 -4.20
CA TYR A 158 10.72 13.72 -4.79
C TYR A 158 10.89 12.23 -5.03
N ILE A 159 11.32 11.86 -6.23
CA ILE A 159 11.61 10.48 -6.64
C ILE A 159 13.03 10.44 -7.16
N ASN A 160 13.82 9.50 -6.66
CA ASN A 160 15.19 9.24 -7.08
C ASN A 160 15.33 7.80 -7.58
N SER A 161 16.16 7.64 -8.61
CA SER A 161 16.22 6.48 -9.52
C SER A 161 15.02 6.43 -10.46
N LEU A 162 15.23 6.98 -11.66
CA LEU A 162 14.31 6.90 -12.79
C LEU A 162 14.87 5.93 -13.86
N PRO A 163 14.77 4.61 -13.66
CA PRO A 163 15.50 3.61 -14.45
C PRO A 163 15.19 3.61 -15.95
N PHE A 164 14.10 4.27 -16.36
CA PHE A 164 13.65 4.36 -17.75
C PHE A 164 13.76 5.78 -18.32
N ASN A 165 14.50 6.68 -17.65
CA ASN A 165 14.74 8.05 -18.10
C ASN A 165 16.24 8.28 -18.33
N SER A 166 16.65 8.50 -19.57
CA SER A 166 18.06 8.73 -19.93
C SER A 166 18.55 10.16 -19.69
N LYS A 167 17.68 11.08 -19.25
CA LYS A 167 18.00 12.51 -19.12
C LYS A 167 18.11 13.02 -17.68
N SER A 168 17.56 12.27 -16.72
CA SER A 168 17.56 12.66 -15.30
C SER A 168 17.43 11.42 -14.44
N ASP A 169 18.16 11.42 -13.32
CA ASP A 169 18.12 10.34 -12.33
C ASP A 169 17.06 10.61 -11.24
N ASP A 170 16.50 11.82 -11.20
CA ASP A 170 15.46 12.21 -10.25
C ASP A 170 14.35 13.09 -10.86
N ALA A 171 13.27 13.24 -10.11
CA ALA A 171 12.15 14.10 -10.44
C ALA A 171 11.55 14.77 -9.20
N TRP A 172 11.19 16.03 -9.37
CA TRP A 172 10.32 16.79 -8.46
C TRP A 172 8.92 16.87 -9.04
N ILE A 173 7.91 16.56 -8.23
CA ILE A 173 6.50 16.56 -8.64
C ILE A 173 5.73 17.49 -7.72
N PHE A 174 5.00 18.43 -8.32
CA PHE A 174 4.10 19.34 -7.61
C PHE A 174 2.67 18.94 -7.96
N GLY A 175 1.91 18.49 -6.96
CA GLY A 175 0.60 17.91 -7.15
C GLY A 175 -0.50 18.61 -6.35
N LEU A 176 -1.74 18.48 -6.84
CA LEU A 176 -2.95 18.84 -6.11
C LEU A 176 -3.96 17.70 -6.23
N ARG A 177 -4.38 17.12 -5.11
CA ARG A 177 -5.41 16.07 -5.06
C ARG A 177 -6.71 16.64 -4.50
N GLY A 178 -7.82 16.44 -5.20
CA GLY A 178 -9.15 16.79 -4.71
C GLY A 178 -9.97 15.56 -4.35
N HIS A 179 -10.79 15.65 -3.30
CA HIS A 179 -11.76 14.63 -2.94
C HIS A 179 -13.11 15.28 -2.61
N ILE A 180 -14.20 14.72 -3.12
CA ILE A 180 -15.56 15.20 -2.92
C ILE A 180 -16.35 14.07 -2.25
N ASN A 181 -16.91 14.35 -1.08
CA ASN A 181 -17.81 13.44 -0.39
C ASN A 181 -19.26 13.78 -0.79
N VAL A 182 -19.88 12.90 -1.56
CA VAL A 182 -21.30 13.01 -1.92
C VAL A 182 -22.07 12.07 -1.00
N SER A 183 -22.84 12.64 -0.08
CA SER A 183 -23.84 11.88 0.67
C SER A 183 -25.06 11.70 -0.24
N LEU A 184 -25.33 10.45 -0.65
CA LEU A 184 -26.56 10.05 -1.32
C LEU A 184 -27.62 9.63 -0.30
#